data_AF-A0A260PPN1-F1
#
_entry.id   AF-A0A260PPN1-F1
#
_cell.length_a   1.000
_cell.length_b   1.000
_cell.length_c   1.000
_cell.angle_alpha   90.00
_cell.angle_beta   90.00
_cell.angle_gamma   90.00
#
_symmetry.space_group_name_H-M   'P 1'
#
loop_
_entity.id
_entity.type
_entity.pdbx_description
1 polymer ?
#
loop_
_entity_poly.entity_id
_entity_poly.type
_entity_poly.pdbx_seq_one_letter_code
_entity_poly.pdbx_strand_id
1 'polypeptide(L)'
;MTVLDIRVGDAPDPRLSAREIEVLTAWLISDSKAEASRSLYLSMGTVNTHLTRIRAKYTAVGRTAPTKATLLVRALQDGFIDIDDL
;
A
#
# COMPACT_ATOMS: atom_id res chain seq x y z
N MET A 1 -3.09 21.25 27.06
CA MET A 1 -3.78 20.99 25.78
C MET A 1 -2.75 21.05 24.66
N THR A 2 -2.12 19.91 24.34
CA THR A 2 -1.40 19.72 23.07
C THR A 2 -1.42 18.22 22.80
N VAL A 3 -2.17 17.90 21.74
CA VAL A 3 -2.25 16.66 20.94
C VAL A 3 -2.14 15.32 21.67
N LEU A 4 -3.24 14.54 21.59
CA LEU A 4 -3.23 13.10 21.77
C LEU A 4 -2.09 12.53 20.92
N ASP A 5 -1.06 12.06 21.59
CA ASP A 5 -0.16 11.02 21.11
C ASP A 5 -1.07 9.80 20.86
N ILE A 6 -1.75 9.79 19.71
CA ILE A 6 -2.39 8.60 19.17
C ILE A 6 -1.20 7.72 18.82
N ARG A 7 -0.71 7.00 19.82
CA ARG A 7 -0.13 5.70 19.59
C ARG A 7 -1.19 4.95 18.81
N VAL A 8 -1.04 4.91 17.50
CA VAL A 8 -1.75 3.97 16.63
C VAL A 8 -1.29 2.62 17.15
N GLY A 9 -1.99 2.13 18.15
CA GLY A 9 -1.56 1.00 18.96
C GLY A 9 -1.39 -0.20 18.05
N ASP A 10 -0.18 -0.75 18.03
CA ASP A 10 0.25 -2.02 17.44
C ASP A 10 -0.72 -2.59 16.40
N ALA A 11 -1.01 -1.80 15.36
CA ALA A 11 -1.95 -2.22 14.34
C ALA A 11 -1.34 -3.45 13.68
N PRO A 12 -2.08 -4.56 13.53
CA PRO A 12 -1.51 -5.80 13.02
C PRO A 12 -0.73 -5.58 11.72
N ASP A 13 0.56 -5.92 11.74
CA ASP A 13 1.48 -5.72 10.62
C ASP A 13 1.19 -6.74 9.51
N PRO A 14 0.81 -6.31 8.29
CA PRO A 14 0.59 -7.20 7.14
C PRO A 14 1.86 -7.93 6.66
N ARG A 15 3.05 -7.58 7.17
CA ARG A 15 4.36 -8.12 6.78
C ARG A 15 4.56 -8.06 5.26
N LEU A 16 4.35 -6.89 4.68
CA LEU A 16 4.67 -6.64 3.28
C LEU A 16 6.19 -6.72 3.08
N SER A 17 6.63 -7.38 2.01
CA SER A 17 8.03 -7.37 1.59
C SER A 17 8.39 -6.00 0.99
N ALA A 18 9.68 -5.68 0.95
CA ALA A 18 10.16 -4.44 0.33
C ALA A 18 9.65 -4.27 -1.11
N ARG A 19 9.65 -5.35 -1.92
CA ARG A 19 9.12 -5.30 -3.29
C ARG A 19 7.60 -5.09 -3.35
N GLU A 20 6.85 -5.62 -2.39
CA GLU A 20 5.41 -5.34 -2.31
C GLU A 20 5.13 -3.90 -1.92
N ILE A 21 5.92 -3.32 -1.01
CA ILE A 21 5.82 -1.90 -0.64
C ILE A 21 6.11 -1.03 -1.87
N GLU A 22 7.20 -1.30 -2.59
CA GLU A 22 7.57 -0.57 -3.80
C GLU A 22 6.48 -0.66 -4.90
N VAL A 23 5.91 -1.85 -5.13
CA VAL A 23 4.81 -2.01 -6.10
C VAL A 23 3.54 -1.32 -5.63
N LEU A 24 3.26 -1.35 -4.33
CA LEU A 24 2.12 -0.65 -3.74
C LEU A 24 2.24 0.85 -3.96
N THR A 25 3.36 1.46 -3.54
CA THR A 25 3.56 2.92 -3.59
C THR A 25 3.58 3.41 -5.04
N ALA A 26 4.29 2.73 -5.93
CA ALA A 26 4.29 3.07 -7.36
C ALA A 26 2.88 3.02 -7.97
N TRP A 27 2.06 2.02 -7.60
CA TRP A 27 0.68 1.96 -8.07
C TRP A 27 -0.19 3.08 -7.49
N LEU A 28 0.01 3.45 -6.22
CA LEU A 28 -0.79 4.49 -5.56
C LEU A 28 -0.64 5.86 -6.24
N ILE A 29 0.59 6.25 -6.59
CA ILE A 29 0.90 7.53 -7.23
C ILE A 29 0.70 7.56 -8.75
N SER A 30 0.43 6.42 -9.39
CA SER A 30 0.22 6.35 -10.85
C SER A 30 -1.26 6.41 -11.22
N ASP A 31 -1.61 7.02 -12.36
CA ASP A 31 -3.01 7.05 -12.84
C ASP A 31 -3.48 5.67 -13.32
N SER A 32 -2.55 4.83 -13.80
CA SER A 32 -2.86 3.52 -14.36
C SER A 32 -1.85 2.43 -13.99
N LYS A 33 -2.29 1.17 -14.01
CA LYS A 33 -1.38 0.03 -13.75
C LYS A 33 -0.31 -0.08 -14.84
N ALA A 34 -0.61 0.39 -16.05
CA ALA A 34 0.35 0.42 -17.15
C ALA A 34 1.50 1.39 -16.86
N GLU A 35 1.19 2.54 -16.26
CA GLU A 35 2.18 3.52 -15.83
C GLU A 35 3.05 2.99 -14.69
N ALA A 36 2.44 2.45 -13.63
CA ALA A 36 3.17 1.81 -12.53
C ALA A 36 4.04 0.62 -13.00
N SER A 37 3.55 -0.13 -13.99
CA SER A 37 4.34 -1.21 -14.60
C SER A 37 5.57 -0.68 -15.32
N ARG A 38 5.43 0.44 -16.05
CA ARG A 38 6.52 1.09 -16.77
C ARG A 38 7.56 1.66 -15.81
N SER A 39 7.13 2.32 -14.73
CA SER A 39 8.06 2.91 -13.75
C SER A 39 8.90 1.86 -13.03
N LEU A 40 8.35 0.66 -12.81
CA LEU A 40 9.03 -0.45 -12.13
C LEU A 40 9.69 -1.47 -13.07
N TYR A 41 9.65 -1.25 -14.39
CA TYR A 41 10.09 -2.20 -15.42
C TYR A 41 9.47 -3.60 -15.24
N LEU A 42 8.17 -3.64 -14.89
CA LEU A 42 7.40 -4.85 -14.67
C LEU A 42 6.37 -5.07 -15.79
N SER A 43 5.90 -6.30 -15.91
CA SER A 43 4.66 -6.56 -16.65
C SER A 43 3.44 -6.14 -15.80
N MET A 44 2.34 -5.77 -16.47
CA MET A 44 1.05 -5.53 -15.79
C MET A 44 0.56 -6.77 -15.03
N GLY A 45 0.86 -7.98 -15.52
CA GLY A 45 0.55 -9.23 -14.83
C GLY A 45 1.27 -9.33 -13.49
N THR A 46 2.56 -8.99 -13.45
CA THR A 46 3.37 -8.98 -12.23
C THR A 46 2.83 -7.98 -11.21
N VAL A 47 2.52 -6.75 -11.64
CA VAL A 47 1.88 -5.74 -10.77
C VAL A 47 0.56 -6.27 -10.20
N ASN A 48 -0.29 -6.86 -11.02
CA ASN A 48 -1.55 -7.46 -10.56
C ASN A 48 -1.34 -8.56 -9.52
N THR A 49 -0.36 -9.45 -9.74
CA THR A 49 -0.03 -10.51 -8.78
C THR A 49 0.41 -9.93 -7.43
N HIS A 50 1.26 -8.89 -7.42
CA HIS A 50 1.66 -8.21 -6.19
C HIS A 50 0.45 -7.56 -5.50
N LEU A 51 -0.39 -6.82 -6.22
CA LEU A 51 -1.59 -6.19 -5.63
C LEU A 51 -2.55 -7.21 -5.01
N THR A 52 -2.74 -8.37 -5.65
CA THR A 52 -3.54 -9.46 -5.09
C THR A 52 -2.93 -9.99 -3.78
N ARG A 53 -1.60 -10.19 -3.74
CA ARG A 53 -0.90 -10.66 -2.53
C ARG A 53 -0.93 -9.63 -1.39
N ILE A 54 -0.72 -8.36 -1.70
CA ILE A 54 -0.80 -7.24 -0.75
C ILE A 54 -2.19 -7.20 -0.10
N ARG A 55 -3.25 -7.27 -0.91
CA ARG A 55 -4.63 -7.32 -0.40
C ARG A 55 -4.87 -8.52 0.49
N ALA A 56 -4.39 -9.70 0.10
CA ALA A 56 -4.50 -10.90 0.91
C ALA A 56 -3.78 -10.75 2.27
N LYS A 57 -2.59 -10.14 2.29
CA LYS A 57 -1.84 -9.86 3.54
C LYS A 57 -2.57 -8.89 4.46
N TYR A 58 -3.11 -7.81 3.93
CA TYR A 58 -3.95 -6.89 4.71
C TYR A 58 -5.21 -7.57 5.26
N THR A 59 -5.89 -8.40 4.45
CA THR A 59 -7.06 -9.16 4.90
C THR A 59 -6.68 -10.16 6.00
N ALA A 60 -5.53 -10.85 5.88
CA ALA A 60 -5.06 -11.84 6.86
C ALA A 60 -4.85 -11.25 8.26
N VAL A 61 -4.56 -9.95 8.35
CA VAL A 61 -4.39 -9.23 9.62
C VAL A 61 -5.61 -8.39 10.01
N GLY A 62 -6.76 -8.62 9.37
CA GLY A 62 -8.02 -7.95 9.68
C GLY A 62 -8.14 -6.50 9.17
N ARG A 63 -7.21 -6.06 8.31
CA ARG A 63 -7.11 -4.68 7.79
C ARG A 63 -7.45 -4.59 6.30
N THR A 64 -8.52 -5.26 5.87
CA THR A 64 -8.96 -5.40 4.46
C THR A 64 -8.92 -4.08 3.66
N ALA A 65 -8.42 -4.15 2.42
CA ALA A 65 -8.25 -3.00 1.51
C ALA A 65 -8.53 -3.38 0.05
N PRO A 66 -9.81 -3.52 -0.36
CA PRO A 66 -10.18 -4.09 -1.66
C PRO A 66 -9.99 -3.12 -2.84
N THR A 67 -9.92 -1.81 -2.58
CA THR A 67 -9.83 -0.76 -3.62
C THR A 67 -8.50 0.00 -3.55
N LYS A 68 -8.16 0.73 -4.62
CA LYS A 68 -6.97 1.61 -4.65
C LYS A 68 -7.04 2.64 -3.51
N ALA A 69 -8.19 3.27 -3.32
CA ALA A 69 -8.41 4.24 -2.23
C ALA A 69 -8.21 3.62 -0.84
N THR A 70 -8.75 2.42 -0.59
CA THR A 70 -8.52 1.76 0.72
C THR A 70 -7.07 1.33 0.92
N LEU A 71 -6.35 0.98 -0.16
CA LEU A 71 -4.91 0.71 -0.09
C LEU A 71 -4.10 1.98 0.21
N LEU A 72 -4.50 3.13 -0.33
CA LEU A 72 -3.89 4.42 -0.01
C LEU A 72 -4.01 4.73 1.49
N VAL A 73 -5.22 4.57 2.04
CA VAL A 73 -5.46 4.78 3.48
C VAL A 73 -4.57 3.85 4.33
N ARG A 74 -4.39 2.59 3.93
CA ARG A 74 -3.49 1.68 4.64
C ARG A 74 -2.03 2.08 4.52
N ALA A 75 -1.58 2.45 3.32
CA ALA A 75 -0.20 2.88 3.09
C ALA A 75 0.15 4.13 3.91
N LEU A 76 -0.77 5.11 4.03
CA LEU A 76 -0.61 6.28 4.89
C LEU A 76 -0.56 5.90 6.38
N GLN A 77 -1.46 5.01 6.83
CA GLN A 77 -1.47 4.52 8.22
C GLN A 77 -0.18 3.78 8.60
N ASP A 78 0.41 3.06 7.64
CA ASP A 78 1.60 2.23 7.82
C ASP A 78 2.91 2.98 7.50
N GLY A 79 2.83 4.24 7.06
CA GLY A 79 3.98 5.07 6.75
C GLY A 79 4.75 4.64 5.49
N PHE A 80 4.09 3.95 4.55
CA PHE A 80 4.69 3.55 3.27
C PHE A 80 4.67 4.67 2.23
N ILE A 81 3.81 5.66 2.41
CA ILE A 81 3.68 6.85 1.58
C ILE A 81 3.32 8.03 2.48
N ASP A 82 3.79 9.22 2.16
CA ASP A 82 3.39 10.47 2.81
C ASP A 82 2.32 11.21 1.98
N ILE A 83 1.61 12.15 2.59
CA ILE A 83 0.65 13.00 1.86
C ILE A 83 1.36 13.88 0.83
N ASP A 84 2.63 14.22 1.07
CA ASP A 84 3.46 15.01 0.16
C ASP A 84 3.89 14.22 -1.10
N ASP A 85 3.71 12.89 -1.12
CA ASP A 85 4.03 12.03 -2.26
C ASP A 85 2.87 11.90 -3.27
N LEU A 86 1.70 12.49 -2.98
CA LEU A 86 0.46 12.35 -3.76
C LEU A 86 0.28 13.40 -4.86
#